data_AF-G9N5E6-F1
#
_entry.id   AF-G9N5E6-F1
#
_cell.length_a   1.000
_cell.length_b   1.000
_cell.length_c   1.000
_cell.angle_alpha   90.00
_cell.angle_beta   90.00
_cell.angle_gamma   90.00
#
_symmetry.space_group_name_H-M   'P 1'
#
loop_
_entity.id
_entity.type
_entity.pdbx_description
1 polymer ?
#
loop_
_entity_poly.entity_id
_entity_poly.type
_entity_poly.pdbx_seq_one_letter_code
_entity_poly.pdbx_strand_id
1 'polypeptide(L)'
;MAAATTLPALLASLTQSLTLAQEGTSKISTIEHPKDGISLLDVKNELLLSYLQNLVFLILVKLRNAKSEGKDASKEKDEDLDEAVRTKLVELRLFLEKGARPLEEKLRFSIDRFLRTAEDAQRREKMKEAKASGKTGNLSAAPNMGSLMDDVAIRPAKRDQDDNAPAGVYRPPRRERQVMETTHTREKAARRPMRSHTMEEFVASELSSAPIAEPSIGTTIVQGGRRMKTQQERKDEQERTEYEETNFTRLPKESKKERAKKAKQAGRSGRMQFGGEEWHNLGEGVDRIDRLTKRKEGGAGSGVRAMLEKSRKRGADTEDGPRGSGHQMGERFHKKARLLEIGRGSRGKGRK
;
A
#
# COMPACT_ATOMS: atom_id res chain seq x y z
N MET A 1 27.04 38.83 18.85
CA MET A 1 27.70 40.11 18.49
C MET A 1 26.68 41.21 18.69
N ALA A 2 26.77 41.96 19.79
CA ALA A 2 25.82 43.03 20.08
C ALA A 2 26.06 44.19 19.11
N ALA A 3 25.04 44.57 18.34
CA ALA A 3 25.13 45.69 17.41
C ALA A 3 25.30 47.00 18.19
N ALA A 4 26.31 47.80 17.82
CA ALA A 4 26.49 49.13 18.37
C ALA A 4 25.30 50.02 17.93
N THR A 5 24.58 50.57 18.90
CA THR A 5 23.31 51.30 18.69
C THR A 5 23.50 52.78 18.36
N THR A 6 24.72 53.22 18.06
CA THR A 6 24.99 54.62 17.72
C THR A 6 24.60 54.90 16.26
N LEU A 7 23.90 56.02 16.01
CA LEU A 7 23.48 56.46 14.67
C LEU A 7 24.56 56.35 13.58
N PRO A 8 25.83 56.77 13.78
CA PRO A 8 26.85 56.66 12.74
C PRO A 8 27.22 55.21 12.44
N ALA A 9 27.21 54.31 13.42
CA ALA A 9 27.46 52.88 13.21
C ALA A 9 26.32 52.21 12.42
N LEU A 10 25.07 52.60 12.69
CA LEU A 10 23.91 52.15 11.93
C LEU A 10 23.95 52.64 10.47
N LEU A 11 24.35 53.89 10.23
CA LEU A 11 24.52 54.43 8.88
C LEU A 11 25.62 53.70 8.11
N ALA A 12 26.76 53.44 8.75
CA ALA A 12 27.85 52.68 8.13
C ALA A 12 27.46 51.22 7.83
N SER A 13 26.69 50.58 8.72
CA SER A 13 26.16 49.24 8.46
C SER A 13 25.13 49.25 7.33
N LEU A 14 24.30 50.29 7.23
CA LEU A 14 23.31 50.43 6.17
C LEU A 14 23.98 50.65 4.81
N THR A 15 24.99 51.52 4.73
CA THR A 15 25.73 51.73 3.48
C THR A 15 26.45 50.47 3.03
N GLN A 16 27.09 49.74 3.94
CA GLN A 16 27.71 48.44 3.64
C GLN A 16 26.68 47.41 3.14
N SER A 17 25.50 47.35 3.76
CA SER A 17 24.44 46.44 3.32
C SER A 17 23.90 46.80 1.92
N LEU A 18 23.85 48.10 1.60
CA LEU A 18 23.34 48.59 0.33
C LEU A 18 24.35 48.35 -0.81
N THR A 19 25.65 48.55 -0.57
CA THR A 19 26.70 48.21 -1.53
C THR A 19 26.75 46.71 -1.81
N LEU A 20 26.65 45.87 -0.77
CA LEU A 20 26.62 44.42 -0.93
C LEU A 20 25.35 43.95 -1.67
N ALA A 21 24.19 44.57 -1.41
CA ALA A 21 22.96 44.29 -2.14
C ALA A 21 23.08 44.69 -3.62
N GLN A 22 23.67 45.85 -3.93
CA GLN A 22 23.84 46.33 -5.30
C GLN A 22 24.76 45.40 -6.12
N GLU A 23 25.83 44.89 -5.53
CA GLU A 23 26.70 43.88 -6.14
C GLU A 23 26.02 42.50 -6.32
N GLY A 24 25.05 42.17 -5.47
CA GLY A 24 24.26 40.95 -5.57
C GLY A 24 23.20 41.02 -6.67
N THR A 25 22.52 42.16 -6.83
CA THR A 25 21.45 42.33 -7.82
C THR A 25 21.92 42.19 -9.27
N SER A 26 23.12 42.66 -9.61
CA SER A 26 23.70 42.52 -10.96
C SER A 26 24.04 41.07 -11.33
N LYS A 27 24.23 40.20 -10.33
CA LYS A 27 24.47 38.75 -10.52
C LYS A 27 23.19 37.95 -10.65
N ILE A 28 22.07 38.46 -10.11
CA ILE A 28 20.77 37.78 -10.18
C ILE A 28 20.18 37.89 -11.60
N SER A 29 20.38 39.02 -12.29
CA SER A 29 19.94 39.20 -13.69
C SER A 29 20.59 38.24 -14.70
N THR A 30 21.72 37.61 -14.34
CA THR A 30 22.40 36.60 -15.18
C THR A 30 21.93 35.17 -14.94
N ILE A 31 21.06 34.92 -13.96
CA ILE A 31 20.47 33.61 -13.71
C ILE A 31 19.22 33.50 -14.57
N GLU A 32 19.38 33.05 -15.82
CA GLU A 32 18.23 32.73 -16.66
C GLU A 32 17.41 31.59 -16.03
N HIS A 33 16.09 31.74 -16.09
CA HIS A 33 15.16 30.76 -15.58
C HIS A 33 15.25 29.50 -16.46
N PRO A 34 15.54 28.31 -15.89
CA PRO A 34 15.44 27.08 -16.66
C PRO A 34 14.00 26.90 -17.13
N LYS A 35 13.79 26.71 -18.44
CA LYS A 35 12.45 26.61 -19.07
C LYS A 35 11.59 25.48 -18.48
N ASP A 36 12.22 24.47 -17.89
CA ASP A 36 11.60 23.34 -17.20
C ASP A 36 11.93 23.33 -15.69
N GLY A 37 12.06 24.52 -15.08
CA GLY A 37 12.33 24.70 -13.66
C GLY A 37 11.11 24.46 -12.76
N ILE A 38 11.34 24.02 -11.53
CA ILE A 38 10.31 23.87 -10.51
C ILE A 38 9.92 25.27 -10.01
N SER A 39 8.79 25.78 -10.49
CA SER A 39 8.26 27.14 -10.24
C SER A 39 8.11 27.55 -8.75
N LEU A 40 8.19 26.62 -7.79
CA LEU A 40 8.04 26.94 -6.37
C LEU A 40 9.14 27.87 -5.85
N LEU A 41 10.38 27.75 -6.35
CA LEU A 41 11.48 28.59 -5.90
C LEU A 41 11.25 30.05 -6.27
N ASP A 42 10.78 30.30 -7.49
CA ASP A 42 10.49 31.65 -7.98
C ASP A 42 9.31 32.25 -7.22
N VAL A 43 8.22 31.49 -7.05
CA VAL A 43 7.08 31.92 -6.22
C VAL A 43 7.52 32.23 -4.79
N LYS A 44 8.41 31.43 -4.20
CA LYS A 44 8.95 31.70 -2.86
C LYS A 44 9.77 32.98 -2.84
N ASN A 45 10.61 33.21 -3.83
CA ASN A 45 11.42 34.42 -3.94
C ASN A 45 10.52 35.67 -4.12
N GLU A 46 9.48 35.57 -4.95
CA GLU A 46 8.48 36.63 -5.12
C GLU A 46 7.69 36.91 -3.84
N LEU A 47 7.26 35.87 -3.12
CA LEU A 47 6.56 36.02 -1.82
C LEU A 47 7.47 36.65 -0.76
N LEU A 48 8.75 36.25 -0.71
CA LEU A 48 9.72 36.86 0.21
C LEU A 48 10.00 38.32 -0.16
N LEU A 49 10.09 38.65 -1.45
CA LEU A 49 10.27 40.01 -1.91
C LEU A 49 9.06 40.89 -1.58
N SER A 50 7.84 40.36 -1.79
CA SER A 50 6.59 41.02 -1.37
C SER A 50 6.52 41.21 0.15
N TYR A 51 6.96 40.22 0.93
CA TYR A 51 7.02 40.32 2.39
C TYR A 51 7.99 41.41 2.85
N LEU A 52 9.19 41.46 2.27
CA LEU A 52 10.18 42.51 2.57
C LEU A 52 9.69 43.89 2.16
N GLN A 53 9.04 44.02 1.00
CA GLN A 53 8.46 45.29 0.54
C GLN A 53 7.40 45.80 1.53
N ASN A 54 6.48 44.94 1.97
CA ASN A 54 5.45 45.30 2.94
C ASN A 54 6.03 45.60 4.33
N LEU A 55 7.12 44.92 4.73
CA LEU A 55 7.84 45.20 5.97
C LEU A 55 8.53 46.58 5.93
N VAL A 56 9.22 46.89 4.84
CA VAL A 56 9.81 48.23 4.64
C VAL A 56 8.73 49.30 4.61
N PHE A 57 7.59 49.04 3.95
CA PHE A 57 6.45 49.94 3.96
C PHE A 57 5.92 50.19 5.38
N LEU A 58 5.78 49.16 6.21
CA LEU A 58 5.42 49.30 7.63
C LEU A 58 6.43 50.16 8.40
N ILE A 59 7.73 49.96 8.17
CA ILE A 59 8.77 50.79 8.80
C ILE A 59 8.60 52.26 8.37
N LEU A 60 8.34 52.53 7.10
CA LEU A 60 8.11 53.89 6.60
C LEU A 60 6.86 54.53 7.21
N VAL A 61 5.75 53.79 7.34
CA VAL A 61 4.53 54.29 7.98
C VAL A 61 4.79 54.59 9.46
N LYS A 62 5.48 53.72 10.18
CA LYS A 62 5.85 53.97 11.59
C LYS A 62 6.78 55.17 11.76
N LEU A 63 7.77 55.33 10.88
CA LEU A 63 8.67 56.48 10.90
C LEU A 63 7.94 57.78 10.55
N ARG A 64 6.96 57.72 9.62
CA ARG A 64 6.10 58.86 9.30
C ARG A 64 5.23 59.25 10.48
N ASN A 65 4.54 58.28 11.09
CA ASN A 65 3.65 58.50 12.22
C ASN A 65 4.40 59.03 13.44
N ALA A 66 5.63 58.57 13.70
CA ALA A 66 6.50 59.10 14.75
C ALA A 66 6.97 60.55 14.47
N LYS A 67 7.05 60.96 13.19
CA LYS A 67 7.39 62.33 12.81
C LYS A 67 6.17 63.27 12.81
N SER A 68 4.96 62.73 12.71
CA SER A 68 3.71 63.50 12.59
C SER A 68 2.87 63.56 13.88
N GLU A 69 3.45 63.33 15.06
CA GLU A 69 2.75 63.28 16.36
C GLU A 69 1.85 64.50 16.67
N GLY A 70 2.02 65.63 15.97
CA GLY A 70 1.25 66.86 16.15
C GLY A 70 0.06 67.13 15.21
N LYS A 71 -0.38 66.22 14.33
CA LYS A 71 -1.57 66.43 13.47
C LYS A 71 -2.63 65.34 13.67
N ASP A 72 -3.70 65.67 14.41
CA ASP A 72 -4.76 64.72 14.80
C ASP A 72 -5.68 64.27 13.65
N ALA A 73 -5.81 65.05 12.57
CA ALA A 73 -6.74 64.73 11.49
C ALA A 73 -6.26 63.62 10.52
N SER A 74 -4.99 63.20 10.59
CA SER A 74 -4.43 62.12 9.74
C SER A 74 -4.26 60.78 10.45
N LYS A 75 -4.47 60.72 11.77
CA LYS A 75 -4.22 59.51 12.59
C LYS A 75 -5.14 58.35 12.22
N GLU A 76 -6.44 58.59 12.03
CA GLU A 76 -7.40 57.51 11.69
C GLU A 76 -7.05 56.80 10.38
N LYS A 77 -6.69 57.56 9.32
CA LYS A 77 -6.31 56.98 8.03
C LYS A 77 -4.97 56.24 8.08
N ASP A 78 -4.05 56.72 8.91
CA ASP A 78 -2.74 56.08 9.10
C ASP A 78 -2.87 54.77 9.88
N GLU A 79 -3.81 54.70 10.84
CA GLU A 79 -4.14 53.47 11.57
C GLU A 79 -4.80 52.40 10.69
N ASP A 80 -5.73 52.80 9.82
CA ASP A 80 -6.36 51.91 8.83
C ASP A 80 -5.32 51.33 7.85
N LEU A 81 -4.39 52.17 7.39
CA LEU A 81 -3.29 51.74 6.53
C LEU A 81 -2.34 50.79 7.26
N ASP A 82 -2.01 51.08 8.52
CA ASP A 82 -1.19 50.22 9.36
C ASP A 82 -1.84 48.84 9.56
N GLU A 83 -3.15 48.78 9.80
CA GLU A 83 -3.88 47.53 9.94
C GLU A 83 -3.95 46.74 8.62
N ALA A 84 -4.17 47.43 7.49
CA ALA A 84 -4.13 46.82 6.16
C ALA A 84 -2.75 46.23 5.81
N VAL A 85 -1.67 46.86 6.27
CA VAL A 85 -0.30 46.35 6.06
C VAL A 85 -0.01 45.17 6.97
N ARG A 86 -0.42 45.24 8.25
CA ARG A 86 -0.29 44.14 9.20
C ARG A 86 -1.03 42.89 8.73
N THR A 87 -2.27 43.03 8.27
CA THR A 87 -3.06 41.91 7.73
C THR A 87 -2.38 41.25 6.53
N LYS A 88 -1.89 42.04 5.56
CA LYS A 88 -1.11 41.52 4.42
C LYS A 88 0.20 40.85 4.84
N LEU A 89 0.90 41.36 5.85
CA LEU A 89 2.10 40.73 6.40
C LEU A 89 1.80 39.37 7.04
N VAL A 90 0.71 39.28 7.80
CA VAL A 90 0.25 38.02 8.41
C VAL A 90 -0.16 37.02 7.33
N GLU A 91 -0.85 37.47 6.29
CA GLU A 91 -1.24 36.66 5.14
C GLU A 91 -0.01 36.09 4.40
N LEU A 92 0.96 36.94 4.05
CA LEU A 92 2.22 36.51 3.41
C LEU A 92 3.00 35.54 4.30
N ARG A 93 3.01 35.76 5.61
CA ARG A 93 3.64 34.84 6.56
C ARG A 93 2.91 33.50 6.61
N LEU A 94 1.59 33.49 6.54
CA LEU A 94 0.80 32.28 6.48
C LEU A 94 1.08 31.51 5.18
N PHE A 95 1.21 32.19 4.04
CA PHE A 95 1.61 31.55 2.79
C PHE A 95 3.02 30.95 2.84
N LEU A 96 3.98 31.62 3.48
CA LEU A 96 5.33 31.07 3.65
C LEU A 96 5.37 29.87 4.59
N GLU A 97 4.67 29.93 5.73
CA GLU A 97 4.72 28.87 6.75
C GLU A 97 3.82 27.67 6.40
N LYS A 98 2.58 27.92 5.98
CA LYS A 98 1.59 26.85 5.70
C LYS A 98 1.49 26.47 4.23
N GLY A 99 1.79 27.39 3.31
CA GLY A 99 1.71 27.14 1.86
C GLY A 99 3.00 26.55 1.30
N ALA A 100 4.12 27.27 1.46
CA ALA A 100 5.39 26.90 0.84
C ALA A 100 6.07 25.70 1.51
N ARG A 101 6.16 25.66 2.85
CA ARG A 101 6.86 24.57 3.58
C ARG A 101 6.40 23.14 3.23
N PRO A 102 5.10 22.81 3.20
CA PRO A 102 4.69 21.44 2.85
C PRO A 102 4.98 21.10 1.38
N LEU A 103 4.99 22.09 0.49
CA LEU A 103 5.35 21.87 -0.91
C LEU A 103 6.86 21.62 -1.04
N GLU A 104 7.68 22.32 -0.27
CA GLU A 104 9.13 22.07 -0.19
C GLU A 104 9.44 20.68 0.34
N GLU A 105 8.73 20.23 1.38
CA GLU A 105 8.92 18.88 1.92
C GLU A 105 8.56 17.80 0.89
N LYS A 106 7.45 17.99 0.15
CA LYS A 106 7.05 17.08 -0.94
C LYS A 106 8.04 17.09 -2.10
N LEU A 107 8.51 18.28 -2.51
CA LEU A 107 9.50 18.40 -3.57
C LEU A 107 10.83 17.81 -3.17
N ARG A 108 11.31 18.08 -1.96
CA ARG A 108 12.50 17.46 -1.39
C ARG A 108 12.39 15.94 -1.40
N PHE A 109 11.26 15.41 -0.94
CA PHE A 109 11.02 13.97 -0.99
C PHE A 109 11.04 13.43 -2.43
N SER A 110 10.44 14.15 -3.39
CA SER A 110 10.47 13.75 -4.80
C SER A 110 11.89 13.76 -5.38
N ILE A 111 12.69 14.79 -5.07
CA ILE A 111 14.09 14.91 -5.48
C ILE A 111 14.91 13.78 -4.86
N ASP A 112 14.80 13.56 -3.54
CA ASP A 112 15.49 12.49 -2.83
C ASP A 112 15.10 11.11 -3.38
N ARG A 113 13.82 10.92 -3.74
CA ARG A 113 13.34 9.69 -4.39
C ARG A 113 13.97 9.53 -5.78
N PHE A 114 13.97 10.57 -6.61
CA PHE A 114 14.57 10.50 -7.95
C PHE A 114 16.08 10.26 -7.89
N LEU A 115 16.79 10.95 -7.00
CA LEU A 115 18.21 10.74 -6.73
C LEU A 115 18.47 9.31 -6.28
N ARG A 116 17.71 8.78 -5.33
CA ARG A 116 17.85 7.40 -4.87
C ARG A 116 17.59 6.39 -5.99
N THR A 117 16.58 6.63 -6.83
CA THR A 117 16.32 5.75 -7.99
C THR A 117 17.43 5.82 -9.04
N ALA A 118 18.01 7.00 -9.27
CA ALA A 118 19.14 7.18 -10.17
C ALA A 118 20.41 6.51 -9.64
N GLU A 119 20.71 6.67 -8.34
CA GLU A 119 21.82 5.96 -7.68
C GLU A 119 21.64 4.44 -7.73
N ASP A 120 20.45 3.93 -7.46
CA ASP A 120 20.17 2.49 -7.53
C ASP A 120 20.23 1.97 -8.97
N ALA A 121 19.86 2.77 -9.97
CA ALA A 121 20.07 2.45 -11.38
C ALA A 121 21.56 2.37 -11.73
N GLN A 122 22.37 3.36 -11.33
CA GLN A 122 23.82 3.34 -11.52
C GLN A 122 24.49 2.17 -10.79
N ARG A 123 24.05 1.84 -9.56
CA ARG A 123 24.55 0.65 -8.85
C ARG A 123 24.18 -0.63 -9.58
N ARG A 124 22.97 -0.74 -10.13
CA ARG A 124 22.54 -1.91 -10.92
C ARG A 124 23.33 -2.04 -12.21
N GLU A 125 23.66 -0.94 -12.89
CA GLU A 125 24.52 -0.96 -14.07
C GLU A 125 25.93 -1.44 -13.72
N LYS A 126 26.54 -0.87 -12.67
CA LYS A 126 27.84 -1.35 -12.15
C LYS A 126 27.82 -2.82 -11.74
N MET A 127 26.74 -3.29 -11.11
CA MET A 127 26.57 -4.71 -10.76
C MET A 127 26.35 -5.61 -11.98
N LYS A 128 25.68 -5.12 -13.04
CA LYS A 128 25.53 -5.85 -14.30
C LYS A 128 26.87 -5.96 -15.04
N GLU A 129 27.66 -4.90 -15.06
CA GLU A 129 29.03 -4.91 -15.61
C GLU A 129 29.94 -5.88 -14.83
N ALA A 130 29.86 -5.89 -13.49
CA ALA A 130 30.59 -6.84 -12.66
C ALA A 130 30.14 -8.30 -12.88
N LYS A 131 28.84 -8.55 -13.08
CA LYS A 131 28.30 -9.89 -13.40
C LYS A 131 28.61 -10.33 -14.83
N ALA A 132 28.77 -9.42 -15.78
CA ALA A 132 29.21 -9.73 -17.14
C ALA A 132 30.70 -10.12 -17.18
N SER A 133 31.52 -9.60 -16.25
CA SER A 133 32.92 -9.99 -16.06
C SER A 133 33.10 -11.31 -15.27
N GLY A 134 32.11 -11.68 -14.44
CA GLY A 134 32.10 -12.93 -13.66
C GLY A 134 31.60 -14.15 -14.45
N LYS A 135 32.50 -14.85 -15.13
CA LYS A 135 32.23 -16.09 -15.88
C LYS A 135 31.88 -17.28 -14.97
N THR A 136 30.72 -17.90 -15.26
CA THR A 136 30.30 -19.31 -14.99
C THR A 136 30.33 -19.85 -13.55
N GLY A 137 29.14 -19.94 -12.94
CA GLY A 137 28.86 -20.82 -11.80
C GLY A 137 27.49 -21.48 -11.95
N ASN A 138 27.48 -22.81 -12.11
CA ASN A 138 26.30 -23.68 -12.27
C ASN A 138 25.21 -23.40 -11.22
N LEU A 139 23.99 -23.09 -11.68
CA LEU A 139 22.78 -23.00 -10.85
C LEU A 139 21.85 -24.18 -11.17
N SER A 140 21.98 -25.28 -10.44
CA SER A 140 20.97 -26.33 -10.39
C SER A 140 19.85 -25.94 -9.43
N ALA A 141 18.95 -25.05 -9.89
CA ALA A 141 17.69 -24.76 -9.22
C ALA A 141 16.55 -25.52 -9.92
N ALA A 142 16.45 -26.82 -9.68
CA ALA A 142 15.28 -27.62 -10.05
C ALA A 142 14.31 -27.70 -8.86
N PRO A 143 12.99 -27.53 -9.05
CA PRO A 143 12.01 -27.66 -7.98
C PRO A 143 11.81 -29.14 -7.58
N ASN A 144 11.80 -29.41 -6.29
CA ASN A 144 11.55 -30.74 -5.73
C ASN A 144 10.08 -31.16 -5.94
N MET A 145 9.85 -32.05 -6.92
CA MET A 145 8.53 -32.63 -7.26
C MET A 145 7.98 -33.63 -6.22
N GLY A 146 8.71 -33.91 -5.14
CA GLY A 146 8.30 -34.85 -4.08
C GLY A 146 7.27 -34.31 -3.09
N SER A 147 6.94 -33.02 -3.14
CA SER A 147 5.97 -32.36 -2.23
C SER A 147 4.53 -32.30 -2.80
N LEU A 148 4.33 -32.81 -4.03
CA LEU A 148 3.05 -32.70 -4.75
C LEU A 148 2.29 -34.04 -4.83
N MET A 149 2.45 -34.90 -3.82
CA MET A 149 1.68 -36.13 -3.66
C MET A 149 1.00 -36.06 -2.28
N ASP A 150 -0.28 -35.70 -2.29
CA ASP A 150 -1.14 -35.70 -1.10
C ASP A 150 -1.68 -37.12 -0.90
N ASP A 151 -1.24 -37.78 0.17
CA ASP A 151 -1.46 -39.20 0.50
C ASP A 151 -2.91 -39.51 1.00
N VAL A 152 -3.89 -38.76 0.50
CA VAL A 152 -5.31 -38.85 0.92
C VAL A 152 -6.20 -39.52 -0.12
N ALA A 153 -5.71 -39.76 -1.35
CA ALA A 153 -6.53 -40.31 -2.43
C ALA A 153 -6.38 -41.83 -2.70
N ILE A 154 -5.67 -42.59 -1.86
CA ILE A 154 -5.56 -44.06 -1.99
C ILE A 154 -5.68 -44.73 -0.62
N ARG A 155 -6.89 -44.70 -0.06
CA ARG A 155 -7.30 -45.71 0.93
C ARG A 155 -8.63 -46.31 0.47
N PRO A 156 -8.66 -47.55 -0.05
CA PRO A 156 -9.93 -48.25 -0.17
C PRO A 156 -10.49 -48.45 1.24
N ALA A 157 -11.74 -48.04 1.45
CA ALA A 157 -12.47 -48.26 2.68
C ALA A 157 -12.52 -49.78 2.96
N LYS A 158 -11.71 -50.25 3.91
CA LYS A 158 -11.91 -51.56 4.52
C LYS A 158 -13.23 -51.50 5.28
N ARG A 159 -14.19 -52.33 4.87
CA ARG A 159 -15.32 -52.75 5.69
C ARG A 159 -14.73 -53.62 6.81
N ASP A 160 -14.53 -53.03 7.98
CA ASP A 160 -14.34 -53.80 9.20
C ASP A 160 -15.72 -54.31 9.62
N GLN A 161 -16.00 -55.55 9.24
CA GLN A 161 -17.09 -56.35 9.76
C GLN A 161 -16.59 -56.97 11.07
N ASP A 162 -16.82 -56.29 12.19
CA ASP A 162 -16.58 -56.80 13.53
C ASP A 162 -17.64 -57.86 13.87
N ASP A 163 -17.43 -59.10 13.42
CA ASP A 163 -18.21 -60.29 13.83
C ASP A 163 -17.76 -60.80 15.21
N ASN A 164 -17.69 -59.93 16.23
CA ASN A 164 -17.43 -60.37 17.61
C ASN A 164 -18.02 -59.44 18.69
N ALA A 165 -19.33 -59.22 18.64
CA ALA A 165 -20.09 -58.61 19.74
C ALA A 165 -21.24 -59.55 20.16
N PRO A 166 -21.54 -59.69 21.47
CA PRO A 166 -22.57 -60.62 21.94
C PRO A 166 -23.95 -60.23 21.37
N ALA A 167 -24.62 -61.20 20.75
CA ALA A 167 -25.95 -61.04 20.17
C ALA A 167 -26.97 -60.67 21.28
N GLY A 168 -27.67 -59.54 21.13
CA GLY A 168 -28.76 -59.13 22.03
C GLY A 168 -28.83 -57.64 22.37
N VAL A 169 -27.75 -56.87 22.12
CA VAL A 169 -27.76 -55.42 22.38
C VAL A 169 -28.18 -54.66 21.11
N TYR A 170 -29.37 -54.06 21.14
CA TYR A 170 -29.85 -53.21 20.04
C TYR A 170 -28.88 -52.06 19.78
N ARG A 171 -28.28 -52.04 18.58
CA ARG A 171 -27.51 -50.90 18.09
C ARG A 171 -28.43 -50.02 17.24
N PRO A 172 -28.69 -48.77 17.65
CA PRO A 172 -29.44 -47.83 16.84
C PRO A 172 -28.79 -47.65 15.46
N PRO A 173 -29.59 -47.64 14.37
CA PRO A 173 -29.06 -47.48 13.03
C PRO A 173 -28.34 -46.14 12.90
N ARG A 174 -27.07 -46.19 12.46
CA ARG A 174 -26.30 -45.00 12.09
C ARG A 174 -26.88 -44.43 10.80
N ARG A 175 -27.83 -43.51 10.93
CA ARG A 175 -28.38 -42.77 9.78
C ARG A 175 -27.29 -41.89 9.18
N GLU A 176 -27.11 -41.98 7.87
CA GLU A 176 -26.31 -41.03 7.11
C GLU A 176 -26.91 -39.63 7.28
N ARG A 177 -26.05 -38.60 7.21
CA ARG A 177 -26.50 -37.22 7.38
C ARG A 177 -27.43 -36.86 6.22
N GLN A 178 -28.71 -36.71 6.50
CA GLN A 178 -29.65 -36.11 5.56
C GLN A 178 -29.27 -34.65 5.36
N VAL A 179 -28.90 -34.29 4.13
CA VAL A 179 -28.65 -32.90 3.73
C VAL A 179 -30.01 -32.25 3.51
N MET A 180 -30.34 -31.23 4.31
CA MET A 180 -31.56 -30.45 4.13
C MET A 180 -31.46 -29.63 2.84
N GLU A 181 -32.54 -29.59 2.06
CA GLU A 181 -32.67 -28.67 0.93
C GLU A 181 -32.86 -27.25 1.48
N THR A 182 -31.77 -26.49 1.59
CA THR A 182 -31.87 -25.06 1.84
C THR A 182 -32.46 -24.41 0.58
N THR A 183 -33.55 -23.64 0.72
CA THR A 183 -34.29 -22.93 -0.37
C THR A 183 -33.49 -21.86 -1.10
N HIS A 184 -32.19 -21.85 -0.88
CA HIS A 184 -31.19 -21.13 -1.61
C HIS A 184 -30.18 -22.22 -1.95
N THR A 185 -30.08 -22.55 -3.24
CA THR A 185 -28.80 -23.02 -3.75
C THR A 185 -27.80 -22.05 -3.17
N ARG A 186 -26.96 -22.53 -2.25
CA ARG A 186 -25.74 -21.84 -1.89
C ARG A 186 -24.90 -21.90 -3.15
N GLU A 187 -25.30 -21.12 -4.16
CA GLU A 187 -24.47 -20.75 -5.28
C GLU A 187 -23.15 -20.48 -4.63
N LYS A 188 -22.14 -21.23 -5.08
CA LYS A 188 -20.77 -21.04 -4.66
C LYS A 188 -20.56 -19.53 -4.69
N ALA A 189 -20.66 -18.88 -3.54
CA ALA A 189 -20.12 -17.57 -3.30
C ALA A 189 -18.64 -17.84 -3.41
N ALA A 190 -18.21 -17.88 -4.66
CA ALA A 190 -17.06 -18.61 -5.12
C ALA A 190 -15.90 -17.78 -4.64
N ARG A 191 -15.44 -18.10 -3.42
CA ARG A 191 -14.23 -17.60 -2.78
C ARG A 191 -13.80 -16.28 -3.41
N ARG A 192 -14.61 -15.22 -3.23
CA ARG A 192 -14.26 -13.92 -3.81
C ARG A 192 -12.84 -13.66 -3.32
N PRO A 193 -11.86 -13.49 -4.21
CA PRO A 193 -10.48 -13.35 -3.80
C PRO A 193 -10.46 -12.20 -2.80
N MET A 194 -10.03 -12.50 -1.58
CA MET A 194 -10.14 -11.54 -0.48
C MET A 194 -9.43 -10.26 -0.90
N ARG A 195 -10.20 -9.17 -0.97
CA ARG A 195 -9.70 -7.84 -1.28
C ARG A 195 -8.60 -7.49 -0.29
N SER A 196 -7.52 -6.89 -0.78
CA SER A 196 -6.45 -6.38 0.08
C SER A 196 -6.97 -5.15 0.80
N HIS A 197 -6.94 -5.19 2.14
CA HIS A 197 -7.46 -4.14 3.01
C HIS A 197 -6.88 -2.75 2.68
N THR A 198 -5.56 -2.66 2.51
CA THR A 198 -4.86 -1.40 2.19
C THR A 198 -5.25 -0.81 0.84
N MET A 199 -5.54 -1.65 -0.17
CA MET A 199 -6.04 -1.16 -1.46
C MET A 199 -7.48 -0.66 -1.35
N GLU A 200 -8.29 -1.29 -0.50
CA GLU A 200 -9.67 -0.88 -0.29
C GLU A 200 -9.73 0.46 0.46
N GLU A 201 -8.85 0.65 1.45
CA GLU A 201 -8.66 1.92 2.12
C GLU A 201 -8.21 3.02 1.14
N PHE A 202 -7.15 2.78 0.36
CA PHE A 202 -6.69 3.73 -0.67
C PHE A 202 -7.77 4.07 -1.70
N VAL A 203 -8.56 3.07 -2.14
CA VAL A 203 -9.66 3.30 -3.07
C VAL A 203 -10.75 4.15 -2.41
N ALA A 204 -11.07 3.89 -1.15
CA ALA A 204 -12.11 4.62 -0.44
C ALA A 204 -11.69 6.06 -0.12
N SER A 205 -10.47 6.28 0.37
CA SER A 205 -10.00 7.59 0.85
C SER A 205 -9.42 8.48 -0.25
N GLU A 206 -8.67 7.92 -1.19
CA GLU A 206 -7.90 8.71 -2.16
C GLU A 206 -8.49 8.68 -3.58
N LEU A 207 -9.01 7.54 -4.03
CA LEU A 207 -9.55 7.42 -5.40
C LEU A 207 -11.04 7.72 -5.50
N SER A 208 -11.81 7.46 -4.45
CA SER A 208 -13.25 7.70 -4.45
C SER A 208 -13.55 9.12 -4.01
N SER A 209 -14.33 9.84 -4.80
CA SER A 209 -14.89 11.14 -4.41
C SER A 209 -16.13 11.01 -3.51
N ALA A 210 -16.55 9.79 -3.19
CA ALA A 210 -17.70 9.56 -2.34
C ALA A 210 -17.37 9.87 -0.87
N PRO A 211 -18.23 10.61 -0.15
CA PRO A 211 -18.00 10.89 1.27
C PRO A 211 -18.08 9.59 2.08
N ILE A 212 -17.08 9.36 2.93
CA ILE A 212 -17.05 8.21 3.84
C ILE A 212 -17.76 8.61 5.14
N ALA A 213 -18.64 7.73 5.64
CA ALA A 213 -19.33 7.94 6.90
C ALA A 213 -18.39 7.73 8.10
N GLU A 214 -17.84 8.83 8.62
CA GLU A 214 -17.06 8.83 9.85
C GLU A 214 -17.99 8.79 11.08
N PRO A 215 -17.65 8.00 12.10
CA PRO A 215 -18.45 7.92 13.32
C PRO A 215 -18.19 9.15 14.19
N SER A 216 -19.17 9.51 15.02
CA SER A 216 -18.93 10.52 16.06
C SER A 216 -17.82 10.06 17.01
N ILE A 217 -16.92 10.99 17.37
CA ILE A 217 -15.66 10.75 18.10
C ILE A 217 -15.86 9.94 19.39
N GLY A 218 -17.00 10.12 20.08
CA GLY A 218 -17.30 9.41 21.33
C GLY A 218 -17.80 7.96 21.14
N THR A 219 -18.30 7.60 19.96
CA THR A 219 -18.96 6.30 19.72
C THR A 219 -17.97 5.14 19.52
N THR A 220 -16.71 5.47 19.21
CA THR A 220 -15.64 4.50 18.97
C THR A 220 -14.94 4.05 20.25
N ILE A 221 -15.13 4.76 21.36
CA ILE A 221 -14.43 4.49 22.62
C ILE A 221 -15.12 3.34 23.36
N VAL A 222 -14.34 2.33 23.76
CA VAL A 222 -14.81 1.13 24.46
C VAL A 222 -14.11 1.01 25.81
N GLN A 223 -14.84 0.49 26.81
CA GLN A 223 -14.32 0.25 28.17
C GLN A 223 -13.71 1.52 28.80
N GLY A 224 -14.38 2.66 28.64
CA GLY A 224 -13.97 3.93 29.26
C GLY A 224 -12.59 4.43 28.82
N GLY A 225 -12.21 4.21 27.56
CA GLY A 225 -10.95 4.72 27.00
C GLY A 225 -9.80 3.72 26.94
N ARG A 226 -9.98 2.51 27.48
CA ARG A 226 -8.94 1.47 27.40
C ARG A 226 -8.71 0.96 25.99
N ARG A 227 -9.73 1.03 25.13
CA ARG A 227 -9.66 0.57 23.75
C ARG A 227 -10.55 1.42 22.86
N MET A 228 -10.16 1.60 21.61
CA MET A 228 -11.03 2.16 20.57
C MET A 228 -11.49 1.03 19.63
N LYS A 229 -12.62 1.17 18.95
CA LYS A 229 -13.08 0.20 17.93
C LYS A 229 -12.33 0.45 16.62
N THR A 230 -11.95 -0.62 15.93
CA THR A 230 -11.45 -0.50 14.55
C THR A 230 -12.58 -0.31 13.56
N GLN A 231 -12.25 0.09 12.33
CA GLN A 231 -13.25 0.17 11.26
C GLN A 231 -13.92 -1.20 10.98
N GLN A 232 -13.14 -2.30 11.04
CA GLN A 232 -13.68 -3.64 10.82
C GLN A 232 -14.60 -4.08 11.96
N GLU A 233 -14.19 -3.89 13.21
CA GLU A 233 -15.04 -4.23 14.36
C GLU A 233 -16.35 -3.44 14.39
N ARG A 234 -16.32 -2.18 13.92
CA ARG A 234 -17.53 -1.34 13.79
C ARG A 234 -18.49 -1.91 12.74
N LYS A 235 -17.98 -2.38 11.60
CA LYS A 235 -18.81 -3.03 10.57
C LYS A 235 -19.44 -4.33 11.10
N ASP A 236 -18.65 -5.17 11.79
CA ASP A 236 -19.17 -6.42 12.38
C ASP A 236 -20.28 -6.15 13.44
N GLU A 237 -20.16 -5.06 14.20
CA GLU A 237 -21.20 -4.65 15.16
C GLU A 237 -22.44 -4.08 14.47
N GLN A 238 -22.27 -3.29 13.41
CA GLN A 238 -23.37 -2.81 12.57
C GLN A 238 -24.14 -3.98 11.94
N GLU A 239 -23.43 -4.98 11.41
CA GLU A 239 -24.06 -6.20 10.88
C GLU A 239 -24.83 -6.95 11.97
N ARG A 240 -24.30 -6.98 13.21
CA ARG A 240 -25.01 -7.58 14.34
C ARG A 240 -26.26 -6.80 14.72
N THR A 241 -26.19 -5.46 14.78
CA THR A 241 -27.36 -4.64 15.10
C THR A 241 -28.41 -4.74 14.00
N GLU A 242 -28.01 -4.69 12.72
CA GLU A 242 -28.90 -4.90 11.59
C GLU A 242 -29.60 -6.26 11.66
N TYR A 243 -28.88 -7.31 12.05
CA TYR A 243 -29.49 -8.62 12.26
C TYR A 243 -30.50 -8.64 13.43
N GLU A 244 -30.15 -7.99 14.54
CA GLU A 244 -31.03 -7.90 15.71
C GLU A 244 -32.28 -7.06 15.43
N GLU A 245 -32.16 -6.00 14.62
CA GLU A 245 -33.25 -5.12 14.19
C GLU A 245 -34.14 -5.79 13.13
N THR A 246 -33.56 -6.49 12.16
CA THR A 246 -34.32 -7.19 11.10
C THR A 246 -35.12 -8.38 11.64
N ASN A 247 -34.54 -9.13 12.59
CA ASN A 247 -35.18 -10.31 13.17
C ASN A 247 -35.86 -10.02 14.52
N PHE A 248 -35.73 -8.80 15.04
CA PHE A 248 -36.25 -8.36 16.34
C PHE A 248 -35.87 -9.29 17.52
N THR A 249 -34.71 -9.95 17.43
CA THR A 249 -34.21 -10.87 18.45
C THR A 249 -32.77 -10.53 18.81
N ARG A 250 -32.46 -10.42 20.11
CA ARG A 250 -31.09 -10.16 20.59
C ARG A 250 -30.22 -11.41 20.49
N LEU A 251 -29.00 -11.27 19.97
CA LEU A 251 -28.04 -12.37 20.00
C LEU A 251 -27.49 -12.57 21.41
N PRO A 252 -27.25 -13.82 21.83
CA PRO A 252 -26.52 -14.08 23.06
C PRO A 252 -25.11 -13.47 22.98
N LYS A 253 -24.55 -13.17 24.15
CA LYS A 253 -23.14 -12.73 24.25
C LYS A 253 -22.21 -13.82 23.68
N GLU A 254 -21.06 -13.41 23.14
CA GLU A 254 -20.09 -14.32 22.52
C GLU A 254 -19.81 -15.53 23.43
N SER A 255 -19.89 -16.73 22.86
CA SER A 255 -19.62 -17.96 23.61
C SER A 255 -18.15 -18.02 24.06
N LYS A 256 -17.85 -18.75 25.15
CA LYS A 256 -16.47 -19.01 25.59
C LYS A 256 -15.60 -19.57 24.45
N LYS A 257 -16.19 -20.39 23.57
CA LYS A 257 -15.52 -20.95 22.39
C LYS A 257 -15.18 -19.88 21.35
N GLU A 258 -16.09 -18.95 21.09
CA GLU A 258 -15.91 -17.85 20.12
C GLU A 258 -14.90 -16.84 20.64
N ARG A 259 -15.01 -16.46 21.91
CA ARG A 259 -14.04 -15.59 22.58
C ARG A 259 -12.63 -16.19 22.53
N ALA A 260 -12.49 -17.48 22.79
CA ALA A 260 -11.19 -18.17 22.68
C ALA A 260 -10.66 -18.19 21.24
N LYS A 261 -11.53 -18.37 20.24
CA LYS A 261 -11.15 -18.31 18.82
C LYS A 261 -10.69 -16.91 18.42
N LYS A 262 -11.42 -15.86 18.83
CA LYS A 262 -11.07 -14.45 18.58
C LYS A 262 -9.75 -14.08 19.23
N ALA A 263 -9.52 -14.50 20.48
CA ALA A 263 -8.24 -14.30 21.17
C ALA A 263 -7.09 -15.04 20.48
N LYS A 264 -7.29 -16.27 20.02
CA LYS A 264 -6.28 -17.01 19.23
C LYS A 264 -5.99 -16.34 17.89
N GLN A 265 -7.01 -15.82 17.22
CA GLN A 265 -6.84 -15.12 15.95
C GLN A 265 -6.07 -13.82 16.14
N ALA A 266 -6.40 -13.03 17.17
CA ALA A 266 -5.66 -11.83 17.53
C ALA A 266 -4.19 -12.15 17.88
N GLY A 267 -3.94 -13.17 18.71
CA GLY A 267 -2.58 -13.55 19.12
C GLY A 267 -1.73 -14.21 18.02
N ARG A 268 -2.36 -14.82 17.01
CA ARG A 268 -1.67 -15.40 15.84
C ARG A 268 -1.49 -14.39 14.71
N SER A 269 -2.31 -13.35 14.68
CA SER A 269 -2.18 -12.28 13.72
C SER A 269 -1.13 -11.29 14.22
N GLY A 270 -0.16 -10.94 13.37
CA GLY A 270 0.71 -9.80 13.64
C GLY A 270 0.02 -8.46 13.38
N ARG A 271 -1.26 -8.35 13.76
CA ARG A 271 -2.03 -7.11 13.66
C ARG A 271 -1.92 -6.39 14.98
N MET A 272 -1.62 -5.11 14.91
CA MET A 272 -1.55 -4.25 16.08
C MET A 272 -2.66 -3.21 15.97
N GLN A 273 -3.37 -2.97 17.06
CA GLN A 273 -4.37 -1.92 17.12
C GLN A 273 -3.77 -0.72 17.85
N PHE A 274 -3.72 0.43 17.19
CA PHE A 274 -3.23 1.66 17.79
C PHE A 274 -4.08 2.83 17.33
N GLY A 275 -4.52 3.68 18.25
CA GLY A 275 -5.29 4.86 17.88
C GLY A 275 -6.66 4.60 17.24
N GLY A 276 -7.19 3.36 17.32
CA GLY A 276 -8.42 2.99 16.61
C GLY A 276 -8.17 2.52 15.17
N GLU A 277 -6.94 2.62 14.69
CA GLU A 277 -6.48 2.12 13.40
C GLU A 277 -5.86 0.73 13.54
N GLU A 278 -5.96 -0.07 12.47
CA GLU A 278 -5.32 -1.38 12.36
C GLU A 278 -3.99 -1.27 11.64
N TRP A 279 -2.91 -1.60 12.35
CA TRP A 279 -1.58 -1.72 11.80
C TRP A 279 -1.35 -3.17 11.39
N HIS A 280 -1.16 -3.38 10.10
CA HIS A 280 -0.85 -4.69 9.54
C HIS A 280 0.65 -4.86 9.32
N ASN A 281 1.17 -6.06 9.57
CA ASN A 281 2.51 -6.42 9.14
C ASN A 281 2.65 -6.38 7.61
N LEU A 282 3.70 -5.72 7.12
CA LEU A 282 3.97 -5.53 5.69
C LEU A 282 4.18 -6.84 4.90
N GLY A 283 4.44 -7.98 5.55
CA GLY A 283 4.75 -9.23 4.87
C GLY A 283 3.58 -9.87 4.10
N GLU A 284 2.38 -9.94 4.69
CA GLU A 284 1.27 -10.69 4.09
C GLU A 284 0.41 -9.84 3.13
N GLY A 285 0.34 -8.53 3.38
CA GLY A 285 -0.41 -7.59 2.55
C GLY A 285 0.30 -7.22 1.25
N VAL A 286 1.62 -7.00 1.29
CA VAL A 286 2.39 -6.48 0.14
C VAL A 286 2.50 -7.50 -0.99
N ASP A 287 2.74 -8.77 -0.68
CA ASP A 287 2.77 -9.85 -1.69
C ASP A 287 1.46 -9.97 -2.47
N ARG A 288 0.33 -9.66 -1.82
CA ARG A 288 -0.98 -9.68 -2.48
C ARG A 288 -1.16 -8.47 -3.39
N ILE A 289 -0.73 -7.29 -2.94
CA ILE A 289 -0.75 -6.07 -3.76
C ILE A 289 0.10 -6.30 -5.01
N ASP A 290 1.32 -6.83 -4.86
CA ASP A 290 2.23 -7.11 -5.99
C ASP A 290 1.62 -8.12 -6.99
N ARG A 291 0.93 -9.16 -6.51
CA ARG A 291 0.20 -10.09 -7.40
C ARG A 291 -0.98 -9.42 -8.11
N LEU A 292 -1.70 -8.51 -7.45
CA LEU A 292 -2.84 -7.81 -8.02
C LEU A 292 -2.42 -6.75 -9.04
N THR A 293 -1.33 -6.01 -8.78
CA THR A 293 -0.78 -5.02 -9.71
C THR A 293 -0.18 -5.68 -10.94
N LYS A 294 0.57 -6.78 -10.78
CA LYS A 294 1.10 -7.58 -11.90
C LYS A 294 -0.01 -8.19 -12.76
N ARG A 295 -1.13 -8.60 -12.15
CA ARG A 295 -2.31 -9.07 -12.88
C ARG A 295 -3.01 -7.93 -13.64
N LYS A 296 -2.99 -6.71 -13.12
CA LYS A 296 -3.57 -5.54 -13.80
C LYS A 296 -2.76 -5.13 -15.03
N GLU A 297 -1.42 -5.15 -14.93
CA GLU A 297 -0.50 -4.90 -16.06
C GLU A 297 -0.58 -6.00 -17.13
N GLY A 298 -0.57 -7.27 -16.71
CA GLY A 298 -0.82 -8.40 -17.59
C GLY A 298 -2.31 -8.68 -17.69
N GLY A 299 -3.07 -7.76 -18.32
CA GLY A 299 -4.53 -7.67 -18.34
C GLY A 299 -5.28 -9.01 -18.35
N ALA A 300 -6.51 -9.03 -17.82
CA ALA A 300 -7.34 -10.17 -17.38
C ALA A 300 -7.60 -11.36 -18.36
N GLY A 301 -6.81 -11.50 -19.41
CA GLY A 301 -6.66 -12.70 -20.22
C GLY A 301 -5.21 -13.15 -20.42
N SER A 302 -4.17 -12.48 -19.89
CA SER A 302 -2.76 -12.78 -20.21
C SER A 302 -2.36 -14.23 -19.94
N GLY A 303 -2.80 -14.82 -18.82
CA GLY A 303 -2.55 -16.24 -18.53
C GLY A 303 -3.31 -17.19 -19.48
N VAL A 304 -4.56 -16.86 -19.81
CA VAL A 304 -5.40 -17.67 -20.71
C VAL A 304 -4.95 -17.50 -22.17
N ARG A 305 -4.59 -16.29 -22.58
CA ARG A 305 -4.11 -15.92 -23.92
C ARG A 305 -2.69 -16.44 -24.14
N ALA A 306 -1.82 -16.46 -23.12
CA ALA A 306 -0.53 -17.13 -23.18
C ALA A 306 -0.65 -18.66 -23.17
N MET A 307 -1.63 -19.23 -22.46
CA MET A 307 -1.96 -20.67 -22.58
C MET A 307 -2.59 -21.00 -23.94
N LEU A 308 -3.45 -20.13 -24.46
CA LEU A 308 -4.10 -20.28 -25.77
C LEU A 308 -3.09 -20.09 -26.89
N GLU A 309 -2.14 -19.16 -26.78
CA GLU A 309 -1.01 -19.00 -27.70
C GLU A 309 -0.03 -20.17 -27.60
N LYS A 310 0.28 -20.68 -26.39
CA LYS A 310 1.04 -21.95 -26.25
C LYS A 310 0.28 -23.18 -26.72
N SER A 311 -1.05 -23.12 -26.81
CA SER A 311 -1.88 -24.17 -27.39
C SER A 311 -1.94 -24.04 -28.92
N ARG A 312 -2.10 -22.82 -29.45
CA ARG A 312 -2.14 -22.51 -30.88
C ARG A 312 -0.77 -22.72 -31.53
N LYS A 313 0.32 -22.42 -30.81
CA LYS A 313 1.70 -22.71 -31.23
C LYS A 313 2.06 -24.20 -31.14
N ARG A 314 1.17 -25.06 -30.62
CA ARG A 314 1.29 -26.52 -30.70
C ARG A 314 0.43 -27.15 -31.79
N GLY A 315 -0.34 -26.35 -32.55
CA GLY A 315 -1.29 -26.87 -33.55
C GLY A 315 -1.12 -26.34 -34.97
N ALA A 316 -0.14 -25.47 -35.24
CA ALA A 316 0.06 -24.89 -36.58
C ALA A 316 1.21 -25.51 -37.39
N ASP A 317 2.14 -26.24 -36.75
CA ASP A 317 3.24 -26.94 -37.43
C ASP A 317 2.93 -28.45 -37.58
N THR A 318 1.66 -28.79 -37.82
CA THR A 318 1.30 -30.10 -38.38
C THR A 318 0.82 -29.85 -39.80
N GLU A 319 1.76 -29.40 -40.63
CA GLU A 319 1.66 -29.65 -42.06
C GLU A 319 1.52 -31.16 -42.25
N ASP A 320 0.52 -31.49 -43.05
CA ASP A 320 0.14 -32.83 -43.48
C ASP A 320 1.32 -33.45 -44.28
N GLY A 321 2.31 -33.98 -43.57
CA GLY A 321 3.39 -34.79 -44.13
C GLY A 321 2.86 -36.15 -44.58
N PRO A 322 3.45 -36.76 -45.62
CA PRO A 322 2.83 -37.86 -46.35
C PRO A 322 2.59 -39.06 -45.43
N ARG A 323 1.35 -39.55 -45.44
CA ARG A 323 0.91 -40.79 -44.81
C ARG A 323 1.88 -41.94 -45.14
N GLY A 324 2.73 -42.30 -44.18
CA GLY A 324 3.78 -43.31 -44.35
C GLY A 324 4.10 -44.08 -43.08
N SER A 325 3.58 -45.31 -42.99
CA SER A 325 3.96 -46.42 -42.09
C SER A 325 3.61 -46.31 -40.59
N GLY A 326 2.65 -47.15 -40.17
CA GLY A 326 2.21 -47.31 -38.78
C GLY A 326 3.19 -48.06 -37.88
N HIS A 327 4.42 -47.58 -37.73
CA HIS A 327 5.44 -48.23 -36.88
C HIS A 327 5.53 -47.71 -35.44
N GLN A 328 4.88 -46.59 -35.08
CA GLN A 328 5.06 -45.99 -33.75
C GLN A 328 4.10 -46.49 -32.66
N MET A 329 2.96 -47.09 -33.02
CA MET A 329 1.99 -47.59 -32.05
C MET A 329 2.46 -48.92 -31.41
N GLY A 330 3.10 -49.79 -32.20
CA GLY A 330 3.58 -51.11 -31.76
C GLY A 330 4.76 -51.03 -30.80
N GLU A 331 5.73 -50.15 -31.06
CA GLU A 331 6.92 -50.02 -30.21
C GLU A 331 6.61 -49.60 -28.77
N ARG A 332 5.60 -48.74 -28.58
CA ARG A 332 5.16 -48.31 -27.24
C ARG A 332 4.51 -49.46 -26.49
N PHE A 333 3.78 -50.31 -27.19
CA PHE A 333 3.17 -51.51 -26.61
C PHE A 333 4.25 -52.55 -26.24
N HIS A 334 5.21 -52.80 -27.12
CA HIS A 334 6.33 -53.71 -26.83
C HIS A 334 7.21 -53.22 -25.67
N LYS A 335 7.46 -51.90 -25.55
CA LYS A 335 8.17 -51.33 -24.40
C LYS A 335 7.40 -51.51 -23.10
N LYS A 336 6.07 -51.34 -23.11
CA LYS A 336 5.22 -51.55 -21.93
C LYS A 336 5.11 -53.03 -21.55
N ALA A 337 5.00 -53.93 -22.52
CA ALA A 337 5.01 -55.38 -22.30
C ALA A 337 6.34 -55.85 -21.68
N ARG A 338 7.47 -55.38 -22.24
CA ARG A 338 8.81 -55.70 -21.70
C ARG A 338 8.99 -55.19 -20.27
N LEU A 339 8.47 -54.00 -19.95
CA LEU A 339 8.55 -53.43 -18.60
C LEU A 339 7.64 -54.15 -17.59
N LEU A 340 6.55 -54.78 -18.08
CA LEU A 340 5.68 -55.65 -17.28
C LEU A 340 6.34 -57.00 -16.99
N GLU A 341 7.04 -57.59 -17.97
CA GLU A 341 7.82 -58.82 -17.80
C GLU A 341 9.03 -58.65 -16.88
N ILE A 342 9.72 -57.50 -16.96
CA ILE A 342 10.97 -57.27 -16.21
C ILE A 342 10.75 -57.18 -14.69
N GLY A 343 9.52 -56.96 -14.20
CA GLY A 343 9.23 -56.89 -12.77
C GLY A 343 9.96 -55.75 -12.04
N ARG A 344 9.63 -55.52 -10.76
CA ARG A 344 10.24 -54.42 -9.97
C ARG A 344 11.66 -54.81 -9.52
N GLY A 345 12.68 -54.28 -10.20
CA GLY A 345 14.10 -54.63 -10.03
C GLY A 345 14.82 -54.20 -8.73
N SER A 346 14.11 -53.86 -7.65
CA SER A 346 14.68 -53.74 -6.29
C SER A 346 13.58 -53.34 -5.29
N ARG A 347 13.39 -54.13 -4.23
CA ARG A 347 12.70 -53.67 -3.01
C ARG A 347 13.74 -52.97 -2.15
N GLY A 348 13.58 -51.66 -1.95
CA GLY A 348 14.54 -50.80 -1.26
C GLY A 348 15.07 -51.44 0.03
N LYS A 349 16.40 -51.38 0.22
CA LYS A 349 17.08 -51.83 1.42
C LYS A 349 16.46 -51.15 2.65
N GLY A 350 15.85 -51.96 3.53
CA GLY A 350 15.40 -51.52 4.83
C GLY A 350 16.58 -50.98 5.62
N ARG A 351 16.55 -49.69 5.96
CA ARG A 351 17.45 -49.11 6.95
C ARG A 351 16.91 -49.53 8.33
N LYS A 352 17.71 -50.32 9.05
CA LYS A 352 17.62 -50.40 10.51
C LYS A 352 18.05 -49.07 11.11
#